data_AF-A0A3L7AYE5-F1
#
_entry.id   AF-A0A3L7AYE5-F1
#
_cell.length_a   1.000
_cell.length_b   1.000
_cell.length_c   1.000
_cell.angle_alpha   90.00
_cell.angle_beta   90.00
_cell.angle_gamma   90.00
#
_symmetry.space_group_name_H-M   'P 1'
#
loop_
_entity.id
_entity.type
_entity.pdbx_description
1 polymer ?
#
loop_
_entity_poly.entity_id
_entity_poly.type
_entity_poly.pdbx_seq_one_letter_code
_entity_poly.pdbx_strand_id
1 'polypeptide(L)'
;MEQFWELANRFPLTAGTLFTIVFVVFVRAPLSLLTNLIIRKMGWDTVDDAPRPLRPFIPWNPERLIPTTSEIKRVHARGKIGARGLEMAAERGWMTAEEASTLRSKTIERADLDESDRDAFALMRIIVRRSLANWKRVRGMRNLLSSFATQLGISEEWADITRDTGDRDNSTVLRHKLRTWVREHGT
;
A
#
# COMPACT_ATOMS: atom_id res chain seq x y z
N MET A 1 -18.96 -4.35 -50.09
CA MET A 1 -18.41 -5.65 -50.53
C MET A 1 -16.90 -5.58 -50.77
N GLU A 2 -16.37 -4.53 -51.42
CA GLU A 2 -14.92 -4.39 -51.68
C GLU A 2 -14.06 -4.17 -50.42
N GLN A 3 -14.51 -3.35 -49.46
CA GLN A 3 -13.77 -3.10 -48.20
C GLN A 3 -13.55 -4.36 -47.34
N PHE A 4 -14.42 -5.37 -47.44
CA PHE A 4 -14.27 -6.64 -46.70
C PHE A 4 -13.13 -7.49 -47.27
N TRP A 5 -13.01 -7.53 -48.60
CA TRP A 5 -11.96 -8.26 -49.30
C TRP A 5 -10.58 -7.58 -49.14
N GLU A 6 -10.56 -6.25 -49.10
CA GLU A 6 -9.34 -5.47 -48.83
C GLU A 6 -8.79 -5.71 -47.40
N LEU A 7 -9.67 -5.85 -46.41
CA LEU A 7 -9.29 -6.18 -45.04
C LEU A 7 -8.85 -7.64 -44.88
N ALA A 8 -9.52 -8.58 -45.56
CA ALA A 8 -9.19 -10.00 -45.53
C ALA A 8 -7.82 -10.30 -46.17
N ASN A 9 -7.42 -9.56 -47.20
CA ASN A 9 -6.09 -9.69 -47.83
C ASN A 9 -4.95 -9.10 -46.98
N ARG A 10 -5.25 -8.16 -46.06
CA ARG A 10 -4.24 -7.51 -45.20
C ARG A 10 -3.87 -8.32 -43.96
N PHE A 11 -4.77 -9.19 -43.50
CA PHE A 11 -4.56 -10.07 -42.35
C PHE A 11 -4.94 -11.50 -42.74
N PRO A 12 -4.00 -12.32 -43.25
CA PRO A 12 -4.32 -13.70 -43.58
C PRO A 12 -4.80 -14.40 -42.29
N LEU A 13 -6.07 -14.78 -42.26
CA LEU A 13 -6.67 -15.51 -41.16
C LEU A 13 -5.97 -16.87 -41.09
N THR A 14 -4.96 -16.97 -40.24
CA THR A 14 -4.33 -18.26 -39.92
C THR A 14 -5.39 -19.19 -39.32
N ALA A 15 -5.21 -20.50 -39.47
CA ALA A 15 -6.12 -21.51 -38.91
C ALA A 15 -6.41 -21.27 -37.41
N GLY A 16 -5.45 -20.73 -36.65
CA GLY A 16 -5.62 -20.39 -35.23
C GLY A 16 -6.58 -19.22 -34.97
N THR A 17 -6.58 -18.18 -35.81
CA THR A 17 -7.55 -17.07 -35.71
C THR A 17 -8.97 -17.51 -36.05
N LEU A 18 -9.15 -18.38 -37.05
CA LEU A 18 -10.46 -18.97 -37.37
C LEU A 18 -10.96 -19.85 -36.23
N PHE A 19 -10.08 -20.67 -35.65
CA PHE A 19 -10.43 -21.52 -34.51
C PHE A 19 -10.84 -20.71 -33.28
N THR A 20 -10.16 -19.57 -33.03
CA THR A 20 -10.49 -18.67 -31.93
C THR A 20 -11.86 -18.01 -32.13
N ILE A 21 -12.17 -17.55 -33.34
CA ILE A 21 -13.47 -16.95 -33.66
C ILE A 21 -14.57 -18.01 -33.51
N VAL A 22 -14.35 -19.22 -34.03
CA VAL A 22 -15.31 -20.33 -33.89
C VAL A 22 -15.52 -20.68 -32.41
N PHE A 23 -14.46 -20.78 -31.61
CA PHE A 23 -14.58 -21.05 -30.17
C PHE A 23 -15.35 -19.95 -29.42
N VAL A 24 -15.07 -18.67 -29.72
CA VAL A 24 -15.76 -17.55 -29.06
C VAL A 24 -17.25 -17.52 -29.45
N VAL A 25 -17.57 -17.73 -30.73
CA VAL A 25 -18.95 -17.64 -31.23
C VAL A 25 -19.77 -18.87 -30.86
N PHE A 26 -19.24 -20.07 -31.04
CA PHE A 26 -20.00 -21.31 -30.87
C PHE A 26 -19.92 -21.92 -29.47
N VAL A 27 -18.93 -21.54 -28.67
CA VAL A 27 -18.77 -22.08 -27.31
C VAL A 27 -18.96 -20.98 -26.28
N ARG A 28 -18.16 -19.92 -26.30
CA ARG A 28 -18.15 -18.92 -25.20
C ARG A 28 -19.43 -18.09 -25.14
N ALA A 29 -19.90 -17.56 -26.27
CA ALA A 29 -21.11 -16.74 -26.33
C ALA A 29 -22.37 -17.49 -25.86
N PRO A 30 -22.69 -18.70 -26.37
CA PRO A 30 -23.87 -19.45 -25.91
C PRO A 30 -23.75 -19.93 -24.47
N LEU A 31 -22.54 -20.28 -24.00
CA LEU A 31 -22.34 -20.65 -22.59
C LEU A 31 -22.64 -19.49 -21.64
N SER A 32 -22.25 -18.26 -22.02
CA SER A 32 -22.53 -17.05 -21.23
C SER A 32 -24.01 -16.69 -21.19
N LEU A 33 -24.72 -16.90 -22.31
CA LEU A 33 -26.17 -16.73 -22.38
C LEU A 33 -26.90 -17.77 -21.51
N LEU A 34 -26.47 -19.04 -21.57
CA LEU A 34 -27.01 -20.11 -20.73
C LEU A 34 -26.79 -19.84 -19.24
N THR A 35 -25.60 -19.38 -18.84
CA THR A 35 -25.33 -19.03 -17.44
C THR A 35 -26.20 -17.86 -16.97
N ASN A 36 -26.33 -16.81 -17.77
CA ASN A 36 -27.22 -15.69 -17.44
C ASN A 36 -28.70 -16.13 -17.34
N LEU A 37 -29.17 -17.01 -18.22
CA LEU A 37 -30.52 -17.57 -18.16
C LEU A 37 -30.74 -18.45 -16.91
N ILE A 38 -29.75 -19.24 -16.52
CA ILE A 38 -29.79 -20.06 -15.31
C ILE A 38 -29.80 -19.19 -14.05
N ILE A 39 -28.94 -18.17 -13.97
CA ILE A 39 -28.87 -17.23 -12.84
C ILE A 39 -30.20 -16.50 -12.65
N ARG A 40 -30.76 -15.98 -13.76
CA ARG A 40 -32.04 -15.28 -13.77
C ARG A 40 -33.21 -16.19 -13.40
N LYS A 41 -33.18 -17.47 -13.80
CA LYS A 41 -34.20 -18.47 -13.44
C LYS A 41 -34.09 -18.94 -11.99
N MET A 42 -32.89 -18.96 -11.41
CA MET A 42 -32.66 -19.32 -10.01
C MET A 42 -32.88 -18.16 -9.02
N GLY A 43 -33.20 -16.96 -9.50
CA GLY A 43 -33.56 -15.81 -8.65
C GLY A 43 -32.40 -15.28 -7.80
N TRP A 44 -31.15 -15.48 -8.24
CA TRP A 44 -29.95 -15.03 -7.54
C TRP A 44 -29.60 -13.54 -7.78
N ASP A 45 -30.54 -12.74 -8.30
CA ASP A 45 -30.31 -11.35 -8.71
C ASP A 45 -30.39 -10.30 -7.57
N THR A 46 -30.32 -10.67 -6.28
CA THR A 46 -30.74 -9.72 -5.21
C THR A 46 -29.79 -9.45 -4.04
N VAL A 47 -28.53 -9.93 -4.04
CA VAL A 47 -27.64 -9.65 -2.89
C VAL A 47 -26.42 -8.77 -3.22
N ASP A 48 -25.92 -8.79 -4.46
CA ASP A 48 -24.66 -8.07 -4.78
C ASP A 48 -24.84 -6.70 -5.45
N ASP A 49 -26.07 -6.34 -5.88
CA ASP A 49 -26.36 -5.09 -6.61
C ASP A 49 -26.91 -3.93 -5.75
N ALA A 50 -26.93 -4.06 -4.42
CA ALA A 50 -27.21 -2.90 -3.58
C ALA A 50 -26.08 -1.87 -3.76
N PRO A 51 -26.38 -0.62 -4.18
CA PRO A 51 -25.36 0.43 -4.25
C PRO A 51 -24.76 0.56 -2.85
N ARG A 52 -23.48 0.18 -2.71
CA ARG A 52 -22.76 0.31 -1.45
C ARG A 52 -22.96 1.75 -0.97
N PRO A 53 -23.36 1.99 0.28
CA PRO A 53 -23.51 3.35 0.77
C PRO A 53 -22.24 4.12 0.47
N LEU A 54 -22.37 5.23 -0.27
CA LEU A 54 -21.26 6.09 -0.60
C LEU A 54 -20.62 6.48 0.73
N ARG A 55 -19.42 5.96 1.01
CA ARG A 55 -18.70 6.38 2.22
C ARG A 55 -18.55 7.89 2.12
N PRO A 56 -18.84 8.64 3.19
CA PRO A 56 -18.65 10.08 3.17
C PRO A 56 -17.25 10.39 2.66
N PHE A 57 -17.15 11.30 1.70
CA PHE A 57 -15.88 11.83 1.25
C PHE A 57 -15.26 12.56 2.42
N ILE A 58 -14.41 11.87 3.18
CA ILE A 58 -13.60 12.49 4.21
C ILE A 58 -12.38 13.06 3.48
N PRO A 59 -12.22 14.39 3.40
CA PRO A 59 -11.01 14.99 2.83
C PRO A 59 -9.80 14.40 3.54
N TRP A 60 -8.81 13.99 2.74
CA TRP A 60 -7.66 13.27 3.27
C TRP A 60 -6.83 14.18 4.18
N ASN A 61 -6.63 13.77 5.44
CA ASN A 61 -5.77 14.47 6.40
C ASN A 61 -4.37 13.80 6.45
N PRO A 62 -3.28 14.52 6.10
CA PRO A 62 -1.89 14.03 6.22
C PRO A 62 -1.52 13.53 7.62
N GLU A 63 -2.13 14.07 8.68
CA GLU A 63 -1.95 13.62 10.07
C GLU A 63 -2.35 12.15 10.27
N ARG A 64 -3.17 11.59 9.37
CA ARG A 64 -3.50 10.15 9.39
C ARG A 64 -2.31 9.25 9.08
N LEU A 65 -1.19 9.80 8.61
CA LEU A 65 0.07 9.07 8.44
C LEU A 65 0.93 9.05 9.72
N ILE A 66 0.67 9.95 10.67
CA ILE A 66 1.34 9.98 11.97
C ILE A 66 1.04 8.68 12.72
N PRO A 67 2.05 7.93 13.22
CA PRO A 67 1.85 6.71 13.99
C PRO A 67 0.88 6.93 15.15
N THR A 68 -0.07 6.02 15.34
CA THR A 68 -0.94 6.06 16.52
C THR A 68 -0.20 5.51 17.72
N THR A 69 -0.53 5.99 18.91
CA THR A 69 -0.03 5.42 20.18
C THR A 69 -0.18 3.90 20.22
N SER A 70 -1.33 3.37 19.77
CA SER A 70 -1.60 1.93 19.77
C SER A 70 -0.66 1.14 18.84
N GLU A 71 -0.24 1.73 17.71
CA GLU A 71 0.77 1.11 16.84
C GLU A 71 2.15 1.10 17.50
N ILE A 72 2.55 2.22 18.09
CA ILE A 72 3.83 2.35 18.80
C ILE A 72 3.90 1.32 19.94
N LYS A 73 2.85 1.25 20.78
CA LYS A 73 2.71 0.24 21.86
C LYS A 73 2.85 -1.20 21.34
N ARG A 74 2.25 -1.53 20.20
CA ARG A 74 2.36 -2.88 19.59
C ARG A 74 3.77 -3.20 19.11
N VAL A 75 4.48 -2.22 18.56
CA VAL A 75 5.85 -2.42 18.06
C VAL A 75 6.84 -2.49 19.24
N HIS A 76 6.63 -1.68 20.28
CA HIS A 76 7.34 -1.75 21.56
C HIS A 76 7.18 -3.12 22.22
N ALA A 77 5.95 -3.64 22.34
CA ALA A 77 5.68 -4.96 22.91
C ALA A 77 6.37 -6.12 22.17
N ARG A 78 6.73 -5.92 20.89
CA ARG A 78 7.49 -6.90 20.08
C ARG A 78 9.01 -6.74 20.24
N GLY A 79 9.48 -5.86 21.11
CA GLY A 79 10.91 -5.56 21.33
C GLY A 79 11.58 -4.87 20.13
N LYS A 80 10.80 -4.22 19.27
CA LYS A 80 11.28 -3.56 18.05
C LYS A 80 11.48 -2.05 18.20
N ILE A 81 11.02 -1.47 19.31
CA ILE A 81 11.26 -0.09 19.73
C ILE A 81 11.77 -0.14 21.17
N GLY A 82 12.91 0.47 21.44
CA GLY A 82 13.52 0.65 22.75
C GLY A 82 13.01 1.89 23.49
N ALA A 83 13.68 2.23 24.59
CA ALA A 83 13.33 3.39 25.40
C ALA A 83 13.47 4.70 24.62
N ARG A 84 14.52 4.82 23.80
CA ARG A 84 14.80 6.03 23.02
C ARG A 84 13.73 6.28 21.95
N GLY A 85 13.25 5.25 21.27
CA GLY A 85 12.16 5.38 20.30
C GLY A 85 10.83 5.80 20.91
N LEU A 86 10.57 5.42 22.17
CA LEU A 86 9.40 5.93 22.90
C LEU A 86 9.53 7.43 23.21
N GLU A 87 10.72 7.89 23.59
CA GLU A 87 11.01 9.31 23.79
C GLU A 87 10.86 10.09 22.49
N MET A 88 11.42 9.59 21.39
CA MET A 88 11.29 10.21 20.07
C MET A 88 9.81 10.39 19.66
N ALA A 89 8.98 9.39 19.95
CA ALA A 89 7.54 9.45 19.67
C ALA A 89 6.81 10.47 20.56
N ALA A 90 7.22 10.61 21.84
CA ALA A 90 6.66 11.60 22.75
C ALA A 90 7.10 13.03 22.40
N GLU A 91 8.39 13.25 22.11
CA GLU A 91 8.95 14.54 21.66
C GLU A 91 8.22 15.08 20.42
N ARG A 92 7.75 14.17 19.54
CA ARG A 92 7.03 14.51 18.31
C ARG A 92 5.50 14.59 18.49
N GLY A 93 5.01 14.40 19.71
CA GLY A 93 3.57 14.46 20.04
C GLY A 93 2.75 13.29 19.50
N TRP A 94 3.38 12.17 19.13
CA TRP A 94 2.67 10.98 18.62
C TRP A 94 2.09 10.12 19.74
N MET A 95 2.59 10.31 20.95
CA MET A 95 2.09 9.75 22.19
C MET A 95 2.32 10.71 23.35
N THR A 96 1.62 10.55 24.46
CA THR A 96 1.84 11.44 25.63
C THR A 96 3.13 11.07 26.37
N ALA A 97 3.70 12.04 27.10
CA ALA A 97 4.89 11.82 27.91
C ALA A 97 4.65 10.77 29.01
N GLU A 98 3.45 10.75 29.60
CA GLU A 98 3.06 9.77 30.62
C GLU A 98 3.01 8.35 30.04
N GLU A 99 2.47 8.20 28.83
CA GLU A 99 2.42 6.90 28.14
C GLU A 99 3.83 6.39 27.80
N ALA A 100 4.71 7.27 27.33
CA ALA A 100 6.08 6.93 27.02
C ALA A 100 6.86 6.53 28.28
N SER A 101 6.74 7.31 29.36
CA SER A 101 7.36 7.02 30.66
C SER A 101 6.90 5.67 31.24
N THR A 102 5.59 5.39 31.16
CA THR A 102 5.02 4.13 31.64
C THR A 102 5.60 2.93 30.90
N LEU A 103 5.76 3.02 29.58
CA LEU A 103 6.34 1.93 28.78
C LEU A 103 7.86 1.82 28.99
N ARG A 104 8.56 2.94 29.13
CA ARG A 104 10.00 2.98 29.41
C ARG A 104 10.33 2.28 30.72
N SER A 105 9.57 2.50 31.79
CA SER A 105 9.77 1.83 33.08
C SER A 105 9.74 0.29 33.01
N LYS A 106 9.13 -0.26 31.96
CA LYS A 106 9.02 -1.71 31.70
C LYS A 106 10.03 -2.22 30.67
N THR A 107 10.89 -1.33 30.15
CA THR A 107 11.87 -1.64 29.11
C THR A 107 13.23 -1.87 29.76
N ILE A 108 13.85 -3.00 29.45
CA ILE A 108 15.26 -3.24 29.82
C ILE A 108 16.10 -2.37 28.88
N GLU A 109 16.84 -1.38 29.43
CA GLU A 109 17.78 -0.57 28.66
C GLU A 109 18.84 -1.51 28.03
N ARG A 110 18.94 -1.50 26.70
CA ARG A 110 20.03 -2.16 25.98
C ARG A 110 21.12 -1.12 25.75
N ALA A 111 22.36 -1.47 26.06
CA ALA A 111 23.47 -0.52 26.13
C ALA A 111 24.21 -0.32 24.80
N ASP A 112 23.53 -0.49 23.66
CA ASP A 112 24.18 -0.40 22.34
C ASP A 112 23.90 0.97 21.69
N LEU A 113 24.98 1.67 21.31
CA LEU A 113 24.93 3.00 20.66
C LEU A 113 24.15 3.02 19.33
N ASP A 114 23.96 1.86 18.71
CA ASP A 114 23.23 1.64 17.45
C ASP A 114 21.68 1.64 17.64
N GLU A 115 21.19 1.82 18.88
CA GLU A 115 19.76 1.70 19.19
C GLU A 115 18.92 2.91 18.71
N SER A 116 19.53 4.10 18.60
CA SER A 116 18.83 5.31 18.14
C SER A 116 18.33 5.17 16.70
N ASP A 117 19.19 4.73 15.79
CA ASP A 117 18.82 4.59 14.37
C ASP A 117 17.86 3.42 14.18
N ARG A 118 18.08 2.32 14.91
CA ARG A 118 17.15 1.18 14.96
C ARG A 118 15.74 1.61 15.37
N ASP A 119 15.62 2.45 16.39
CA ASP A 119 14.35 2.97 16.88
C ASP A 119 13.70 3.92 15.87
N ALA A 120 14.49 4.80 15.26
CA ALA A 120 14.05 5.67 14.16
C ALA A 120 13.53 4.84 12.96
N PHE A 121 14.22 3.76 12.56
CA PHE A 121 13.75 2.84 11.52
C PHE A 121 12.49 2.10 11.92
N ALA A 122 12.33 1.73 13.19
CA ALA A 122 11.13 1.08 13.67
C ALA A 122 9.90 2.01 13.57
N LEU A 123 10.05 3.28 13.95
CA LEU A 123 9.04 4.30 13.78
C LEU A 123 8.75 4.57 12.29
N MET A 124 9.79 4.71 11.46
CA MET A 124 9.65 4.91 10.02
C MET A 124 8.93 3.75 9.34
N ARG A 125 9.16 2.49 9.77
CA ARG A 125 8.41 1.33 9.26
C ARG A 125 6.91 1.43 9.52
N ILE A 126 6.48 1.99 10.66
CA ILE A 126 5.07 2.23 10.93
C ILE A 126 4.51 3.24 9.91
N ILE A 127 5.21 4.37 9.74
CA ILE A 127 4.83 5.44 8.81
C ILE A 127 4.73 4.92 7.38
N VAL A 128 5.73 4.14 6.92
CA VAL A 128 5.77 3.55 5.59
C VAL A 128 4.61 2.57 5.38
N ARG A 129 4.29 1.71 6.37
CA ARG A 129 3.14 0.80 6.27
C ARG A 129 1.82 1.56 6.10
N ARG A 130 1.61 2.63 6.87
CA ARG A 130 0.42 3.48 6.74
C ARG A 130 0.40 4.21 5.40
N SER A 131 1.56 4.67 4.92
CA SER A 131 1.72 5.31 3.62
C SER A 131 1.40 4.36 2.47
N LEU A 132 1.87 3.11 2.53
CA LEU A 132 1.59 2.10 1.51
C LEU A 132 0.10 1.74 1.40
N ALA A 133 -0.61 1.72 2.53
CA ALA A 133 -2.06 1.51 2.57
C ALA A 133 -2.85 2.68 1.96
N ASN A 134 -2.29 3.90 2.04
CA ASN A 134 -2.94 5.13 1.58
C ASN A 134 -2.31 5.74 0.32
N TRP A 135 -1.40 5.02 -0.35
CA TRP A 135 -0.58 5.54 -1.44
C TRP A 135 -1.36 6.20 -2.59
N LYS A 136 -2.56 5.69 -2.91
CA LYS A 136 -3.40 6.26 -3.98
C LYS A 136 -4.34 7.38 -3.50
N ARG A 137 -4.46 7.56 -2.18
CA ARG A 137 -5.41 8.48 -1.54
C ARG A 137 -4.75 9.80 -1.11
N VAL A 138 -3.43 9.78 -0.92
CA VAL A 138 -2.63 10.95 -0.51
C VAL A 138 -1.79 11.40 -1.69
N ARG A 139 -1.79 12.69 -2.02
CA ARG A 139 -0.85 13.28 -2.98
C ARG A 139 0.41 13.74 -2.24
N GLY A 140 1.57 13.70 -2.89
CA GLY A 140 2.81 14.20 -2.27
C GLY A 140 3.50 13.19 -1.35
N MET A 141 3.29 11.89 -1.55
CA MET A 141 3.72 10.86 -0.58
C MET A 141 5.23 10.85 -0.36
N ARG A 142 6.02 11.02 -1.42
CA ARG A 142 7.48 11.16 -1.32
C ARG A 142 7.87 12.28 -0.35
N ASN A 143 7.33 13.48 -0.54
CA ASN A 143 7.73 14.65 0.25
C ASN A 143 7.30 14.50 1.71
N LEU A 144 6.12 13.92 1.95
CA LEU A 144 5.67 13.56 3.30
C LEU A 144 6.63 12.58 3.98
N LEU A 145 6.99 11.49 3.30
CA LEU A 145 7.94 10.51 3.83
C LEU A 145 9.34 11.11 4.02
N SER A 146 9.77 12.00 3.13
CA SER A 146 11.05 12.72 3.27
C SER A 146 11.07 13.62 4.51
N SER A 147 9.94 14.29 4.80
CA SER A 147 9.79 15.11 6.02
C SER A 147 9.89 14.23 7.27
N PHE A 148 9.21 13.07 7.28
CA PHE A 148 9.31 12.13 8.40
C PHE A 148 10.72 11.55 8.56
N ALA A 149 11.40 11.21 7.46
CA ALA A 149 12.78 10.72 7.51
C ALA A 149 13.73 11.77 8.10
N THR A 150 13.58 13.03 7.68
CA THR A 150 14.35 14.15 8.23
C THR A 150 14.07 14.35 9.71
N GLN A 151 12.81 14.32 10.12
CA GLN A 151 12.41 14.41 11.53
C GLN A 151 12.96 13.27 12.37
N LEU A 152 13.13 12.08 11.79
CA LEU A 152 13.66 10.90 12.49
C LEU A 152 15.19 10.81 12.42
N GLY A 153 15.87 11.71 11.70
CA GLY A 153 17.33 11.71 11.56
C GLY A 153 17.89 10.69 10.57
N ILE A 154 17.04 10.00 9.79
CA ILE A 154 17.40 8.91 8.86
C ILE A 154 17.38 9.35 7.40
N SER A 155 17.88 10.57 7.15
CA SER A 155 17.84 11.19 5.82
C SER A 155 18.72 10.46 4.81
N GLU A 156 19.85 9.90 5.25
CA GLU A 156 20.80 9.18 4.39
C GLU A 156 20.20 7.88 3.87
N GLU A 157 19.59 7.08 4.74
CA GLU A 157 18.93 5.84 4.36
C GLU A 157 17.67 6.09 3.55
N TRP A 158 16.97 7.20 3.83
CA TRP A 158 15.90 7.65 2.96
C TRP A 158 16.40 7.98 1.55
N ALA A 159 17.57 8.63 1.42
CA ALA A 159 18.19 8.89 0.12
C ALA A 159 18.51 7.58 -0.61
N ASP A 160 19.02 6.57 0.09
CA ASP A 160 19.29 5.24 -0.48
C ASP A 160 18.02 4.54 -0.96
N ILE A 161 16.94 4.58 -0.16
CA ILE A 161 15.64 4.00 -0.54
C ILE A 161 15.06 4.71 -1.78
N THR A 162 15.21 6.04 -1.85
CA THR A 162 14.62 6.85 -2.93
C THR A 162 15.48 6.94 -4.19
N ARG A 163 16.74 6.53 -4.14
CA ARG A 163 17.64 6.46 -5.29
C ARG A 163 16.99 5.76 -6.47
N ASP A 164 17.14 6.28 -7.68
CA ASP A 164 16.59 5.71 -8.92
C ASP A 164 15.07 5.52 -8.96
N THR A 165 14.31 6.21 -8.10
CA THR A 165 12.83 6.10 -8.10
C THR A 165 12.09 7.18 -8.91
N GLY A 166 12.85 8.04 -9.62
CA GLY A 166 12.35 9.21 -10.36
C GLY A 166 12.10 10.43 -9.46
N ASP A 167 11.30 11.41 -9.88
CA ASP A 167 10.92 12.58 -9.05
C ASP A 167 9.42 12.75 -8.77
N ARG A 168 8.64 11.75 -9.16
CA ARG A 168 7.19 11.79 -8.96
C ARG A 168 6.82 11.57 -7.49
N ASP A 169 6.04 12.49 -6.95
CA ASP A 169 5.44 12.44 -5.61
C ASP A 169 4.89 11.07 -5.21
N ASN A 170 4.20 10.39 -6.12
CA ASN A 170 3.56 9.09 -5.90
C ASN A 170 4.12 8.01 -6.84
N SER A 171 5.44 7.97 -7.01
CA SER A 171 6.14 7.01 -7.87
C SER A 171 5.77 5.54 -7.58
N THR A 172 5.43 4.78 -8.62
CA THR A 172 5.19 3.33 -8.53
C THR A 172 6.46 2.57 -8.16
N VAL A 173 7.61 3.03 -8.65
CA VAL A 173 8.93 2.45 -8.34
C VAL A 173 9.26 2.65 -6.86
N LEU A 174 9.07 3.86 -6.33
CA LEU A 174 9.25 4.15 -4.91
C LEU A 174 8.33 3.28 -4.05
N ARG A 175 7.06 3.16 -4.45
CA ARG A 175 6.10 2.28 -3.75
C ARG A 175 6.58 0.83 -3.69
N HIS A 176 7.15 0.32 -4.77
CA HIS A 176 7.69 -1.03 -4.82
C HIS A 176 8.91 -1.19 -3.89
N LYS A 177 9.88 -0.27 -3.98
CA LYS A 177 11.05 -0.26 -3.08
C LYS A 177 10.66 -0.23 -1.61
N LEU A 178 9.70 0.61 -1.24
CA LEU A 178 9.19 0.68 0.14
C LEU A 178 8.53 -0.63 0.61
N ARG A 179 7.83 -1.34 -0.26
CA ARG A 179 7.27 -2.67 0.08
C ARG A 179 8.38 -3.68 0.32
N THR A 180 9.40 -3.69 -0.52
CA THR A 180 10.57 -4.57 -0.39
C THR A 180 11.32 -4.27 0.90
N TRP A 181 11.62 -2.99 1.16
CA TRP A 181 12.29 -2.53 2.38
C TRP A 181 11.53 -2.94 3.66
N VAL A 182 10.21 -2.71 3.73
CA VAL A 182 9.38 -3.14 4.87
C VAL A 182 9.38 -4.65 5.08
N ARG A 183 9.50 -5.43 4.01
CA ARG A 183 9.54 -6.91 4.06
C ARG A 183 10.88 -7.40 4.58
N GLU A 184 11.98 -6.88 4.05
CA GLU A 184 13.35 -7.28 4.39
C GLU A 184 13.72 -6.89 5.82
N HIS A 185 13.28 -5.70 6.25
CA HIS A 185 13.53 -5.19 7.60
C HIS A 185 12.34 -5.49 8.53
N GLY A 186 11.44 -6.39 8.13
CA GLY A 186 10.17 -6.68 8.81
C GLY A 186 10.23 -7.78 9.86
N THR A 187 11.24 -8.65 9.80
CA THR A 187 11.47 -9.78 10.71
C THR A 187 11.96 -9.33 12.08
#